data_AF-A0A932RIZ0-F1
#
_entry.id   AF-A0A932RIZ0-F1
#
_cell.length_a   1.000
_cell.length_b   1.000
_cell.length_c   1.000
_cell.angle_alpha   90.00
_cell.angle_beta   90.00
_cell.angle_gamma   90.00
#
_symmetry.space_group_name_H-M   'P 1'
#
loop_
_entity.id
_entity.type
_entity.pdbx_description
1 polymer ?
#
loop_
_entity_poly.entity_id
_entity_poly.type
_entity_poly.pdbx_seq_one_letter_code
_entity_poly.pdbx_strand_id
1 'polypeptide(L)'
;MNNINSNKRKLSPEQREELLRALKARFEKNMNRHKGLEWAKVQAKLEANTEKLWSLNEMEKTGGEPDIVGHDKKTGEYIFYDCSAESPKDRRNVCYDREGLESRKEHKPENNAIDMAAAMGIELLTEEQYRELQKLGSFDTKTSSWVKTPSDIRKLGGAIFADYRYGNVFVYHNGAQSYYGFRAFRGSLRV
;
A
#
# COMPACT_ATOMS: atom_id res chain seq x y z
N MET A 1 20.77 -25.54 4.13
CA MET A 1 19.72 -25.51 5.16
C MET A 1 19.20 -24.09 5.26
N ASN A 2 17.90 -23.90 5.02
CA ASN A 2 17.05 -22.91 5.68
C ASN A 2 15.63 -23.13 5.17
N ASN A 3 14.90 -23.98 5.90
CA ASN A 3 13.46 -24.10 5.80
C ASN A 3 12.88 -22.74 6.22
N ILE A 4 12.60 -21.86 5.25
CA ILE A 4 11.88 -20.62 5.53
C ILE A 4 10.43 -21.03 5.81
N ASN A 5 10.13 -21.03 7.10
CA ASN A 5 8.83 -21.28 7.71
C ASN A 5 7.68 -20.59 6.93
N SER A 6 6.98 -21.33 6.06
CA SER A 6 5.73 -20.85 5.44
C SER A 6 4.56 -20.75 6.45
N ASN A 7 4.82 -21.04 7.73
CA ASN A 7 3.87 -20.93 8.83
C ASN A 7 3.78 -19.53 9.48
N LYS A 8 4.42 -18.48 8.94
CA LYS A 8 4.46 -17.14 9.58
C LYS A 8 3.42 -16.12 9.10
N ARG A 9 2.72 -16.35 7.98
CA ARG A 9 1.75 -15.40 7.40
C ARG A 9 0.32 -15.92 7.46
N LYS A 10 -0.15 -16.23 8.68
CA LYS A 10 -1.53 -16.67 8.94
C LYS A 10 -2.13 -15.83 10.05
N LEU A 11 -3.41 -15.51 9.90
CA LEU A 11 -4.19 -14.81 10.92
C LEU A 11 -4.85 -15.82 11.86
N SER A 12 -5.06 -15.42 13.11
CA SER A 12 -5.98 -16.17 13.98
C SER A 12 -7.41 -16.11 13.42
N PRO A 13 -8.29 -17.05 13.79
CA PRO A 13 -9.71 -17.00 13.38
C PRO A 13 -10.37 -15.66 13.71
N GLU A 14 -10.07 -15.08 14.88
CA GLU A 14 -10.62 -13.81 15.35
C GLU A 14 -10.11 -12.64 14.51
N GLN A 15 -8.81 -12.57 14.25
CA GLN A 15 -8.21 -11.55 13.38
C GLN A 15 -8.77 -11.62 11.96
N ARG A 16 -8.97 -12.84 11.44
CA ARG A 16 -9.56 -13.05 10.12
C ARG A 16 -11.00 -12.54 10.08
N GLU A 17 -11.81 -12.86 11.08
CA GLU A 17 -13.20 -12.40 11.15
C GLU A 17 -13.29 -10.87 11.27
N GLU A 18 -12.46 -10.28 12.12
CA GLU A 18 -12.38 -8.83 12.30
C GLU A 18 -12.01 -8.13 10.99
N LEU A 19 -10.96 -8.61 10.31
CA LEU A 19 -10.56 -8.07 9.02
C LEU A 19 -11.67 -8.19 7.98
N LEU A 20 -12.29 -9.36 7.83
CA LEU A 20 -13.36 -9.56 6.85
C LEU A 20 -14.57 -8.67 7.13
N ARG A 21 -14.90 -8.45 8.41
CA ARG A 21 -15.96 -7.53 8.83
C ARG A 21 -15.62 -6.08 8.44
N ALA A 22 -14.38 -5.64 8.70
CA ALA A 22 -13.92 -4.30 8.34
C ALA A 22 -13.93 -4.09 6.81
N LEU A 23 -13.38 -5.04 6.06
CA LEU A 23 -13.37 -5.00 4.59
C LEU A 23 -14.79 -5.01 4.01
N LYS A 24 -15.70 -5.83 4.56
CA LYS A 24 -17.11 -5.86 4.13
C LYS A 24 -17.79 -4.51 4.35
N ALA A 25 -17.67 -3.96 5.55
CA ALA A 25 -18.28 -2.67 5.88
C ALA A 25 -17.75 -1.55 4.97
N ARG A 26 -16.44 -1.57 4.65
CA ARG A 26 -15.82 -0.63 3.71
C ARG A 26 -16.33 -0.83 2.27
N PHE A 27 -16.43 -2.08 1.83
CA PHE A 27 -16.94 -2.44 0.51
C PHE A 27 -18.35 -1.89 0.29
N GLU A 28 -19.24 -2.12 1.26
CA GLU A 28 -20.64 -1.67 1.23
C GLU A 28 -20.76 -0.14 1.33
N LYS A 29 -19.89 0.52 2.10
CA LYS A 29 -19.85 1.98 2.19
C LYS A 29 -19.38 2.64 0.89
N ASN A 30 -18.48 1.98 0.14
CA ASN A 30 -17.84 2.54 -1.05
C ASN A 30 -18.33 1.87 -2.35
N MET A 31 -19.61 1.49 -2.43
CA MET A 31 -20.18 0.79 -3.60
C MET A 31 -20.01 1.55 -4.93
N ASN A 32 -19.75 2.85 -4.90
CA ASN A 32 -19.38 3.62 -6.09
C ASN A 32 -18.09 3.12 -6.77
N ARG A 33 -17.16 2.53 -6.01
CA ARG A 33 -15.91 1.91 -6.50
C ARG A 33 -16.11 0.48 -6.99
N HIS A 34 -17.15 -0.20 -6.48
CA HIS A 34 -17.33 -1.65 -6.62
C HIS A 34 -18.46 -2.04 -7.59
N LYS A 35 -18.73 -1.20 -8.60
CA LYS A 35 -19.84 -1.43 -9.54
C LYS A 35 -19.71 -2.79 -10.23
N GLY A 36 -20.71 -3.64 -10.03
CA GLY A 36 -20.77 -4.99 -10.61
C GLY A 36 -19.95 -6.05 -9.88
N LEU A 37 -19.41 -5.73 -8.70
CA LEU A 37 -18.76 -6.70 -7.82
C LEU A 37 -19.73 -7.16 -6.73
N GLU A 38 -19.63 -8.44 -6.36
CA GLU A 38 -20.40 -9.03 -5.28
C GLU A 38 -19.47 -9.39 -4.12
N TRP A 39 -19.77 -8.89 -2.92
CA TRP A 39 -18.96 -9.16 -1.73
C TRP A 39 -18.74 -10.66 -1.49
N ALA A 40 -19.76 -11.51 -1.72
CA ALA A 40 -19.63 -12.95 -1.52
C ALA A 40 -18.51 -13.57 -2.39
N LYS A 41 -18.34 -13.10 -3.63
CA LYS A 41 -17.27 -13.56 -4.54
C LYS A 41 -15.90 -13.05 -4.10
N VAL A 42 -15.83 -11.80 -3.62
CA VAL A 42 -14.63 -11.22 -3.04
C VAL A 42 -14.20 -12.02 -1.81
N GLN A 43 -15.12 -12.20 -0.86
CA GLN A 43 -14.86 -12.92 0.39
C GLN A 43 -14.37 -14.34 0.13
N ALA A 44 -15.01 -15.09 -0.76
CA ALA A 44 -14.56 -16.44 -1.11
C ALA A 44 -13.13 -16.46 -1.67
N LYS A 45 -12.78 -15.48 -2.52
CA LYS A 45 -11.42 -15.32 -3.05
C LYS A 45 -10.42 -14.98 -1.95
N LEU A 46 -10.77 -14.10 -1.01
CA LEU A 46 -9.92 -13.74 0.12
C LEU A 46 -9.68 -14.95 1.03
N GLU A 47 -10.74 -15.68 1.41
CA GLU A 47 -10.67 -16.85 2.29
C GLU A 47 -9.84 -17.99 1.69
N ALA A 48 -9.84 -18.14 0.36
CA ALA A 48 -8.99 -19.09 -0.36
C ALA A 48 -7.50 -18.68 -0.36
N ASN A 49 -7.17 -17.42 -0.09
CA ASN A 49 -5.83 -16.85 -0.18
C ASN A 49 -5.34 -16.34 1.19
N THR A 50 -5.03 -17.27 2.10
CA THR A 50 -4.64 -16.95 3.49
C THR A 50 -3.46 -15.99 3.62
N GLU A 51 -2.45 -16.08 2.76
CA GLU A 51 -1.31 -15.14 2.76
C GLU A 51 -1.71 -13.72 2.34
N LYS A 52 -2.65 -13.60 1.40
CA LYS A 52 -3.16 -12.30 0.94
C LYS A 52 -4.04 -11.65 2.00
N LEU A 53 -4.83 -12.44 2.72
CA LEU A 53 -5.55 -11.97 3.92
C LEU A 53 -4.58 -11.44 4.97
N TRP A 54 -3.46 -12.13 5.20
CA TRP A 54 -2.43 -11.65 6.10
C TRP A 54 -1.85 -10.30 5.63
N SER A 55 -1.54 -10.14 4.34
CA SER A 55 -1.09 -8.86 3.79
C SER A 55 -2.12 -7.73 3.97
N LEU A 56 -3.40 -8.00 3.70
CA LEU A 56 -4.48 -7.02 3.91
C LEU A 56 -4.62 -6.63 5.38
N ASN A 57 -4.41 -7.58 6.29
CA ASN A 57 -4.39 -7.29 7.73
C ASN A 57 -3.25 -6.34 8.13
N GLU A 58 -2.05 -6.54 7.57
CA GLU A 58 -0.93 -5.63 7.83
C GLU A 58 -1.16 -4.25 7.22
N MET A 59 -1.83 -4.18 6.05
CA MET A 59 -2.29 -2.91 5.49
C MET A 59 -3.28 -2.21 6.41
N GLU A 60 -4.28 -2.93 6.93
CA GLU A 60 -5.31 -2.42 7.86
C GLU A 60 -4.68 -1.91 9.16
N LYS A 61 -3.83 -2.71 9.81
CA LYS A 61 -3.16 -2.37 11.08
C LYS A 61 -2.39 -1.07 11.06
N THR A 62 -1.83 -0.73 9.90
CA THR A 62 -1.00 0.47 9.72
C THR A 62 -1.80 1.69 9.26
N GLY A 63 -3.14 1.59 9.23
CA GLY A 63 -4.05 2.67 8.82
C GLY A 63 -4.19 2.82 7.31
N GLY A 64 -3.99 1.73 6.57
CA GLY A 64 -4.09 1.70 5.11
C GLY A 64 -5.51 1.82 4.57
N GLU A 65 -6.48 1.32 5.33
CA GLU A 65 -7.87 1.14 4.88
C GLU A 65 -7.94 0.50 3.48
N PRO A 66 -7.35 -0.70 3.27
CA PRO A 66 -7.34 -1.37 1.97
C PRO A 66 -8.75 -1.56 1.40
N ASP A 67 -8.94 -1.21 0.14
CA ASP A 67 -10.22 -1.33 -0.56
C ASP A 67 -10.01 -1.73 -2.02
N ILE A 68 -11.05 -2.26 -2.67
CA ILE A 68 -10.96 -2.71 -4.06
C ILE A 68 -11.04 -1.51 -4.99
N VAL A 69 -10.02 -1.36 -5.83
CA VAL A 69 -9.93 -0.29 -6.83
C VAL A 69 -10.10 -0.80 -8.25
N GLY A 70 -10.03 -2.12 -8.44
CA GLY A 70 -10.15 -2.74 -9.75
C GLY A 70 -10.33 -4.25 -9.69
N HIS A 71 -10.77 -4.81 -10.81
CA HIS A 71 -10.90 -6.26 -11.01
C HIS A 71 -10.36 -6.60 -12.40
N ASP A 72 -9.29 -7.37 -12.44
CA ASP A 72 -8.69 -7.83 -13.69
C ASP A 72 -9.50 -9.02 -14.21
N LYS A 73 -10.33 -8.80 -15.22
CA LYS A 73 -11.20 -9.84 -15.79
C LYS A 73 -10.41 -10.96 -16.49
N LYS A 74 -9.15 -10.74 -16.86
CA LYS A 74 -8.32 -11.76 -17.53
C LYS A 74 -7.80 -12.77 -16.52
N THR A 75 -7.33 -12.28 -15.37
CA THR A 75 -6.75 -13.12 -14.32
C THR A 75 -7.76 -13.50 -13.23
N GLY A 76 -8.89 -12.78 -13.14
CA GLY A 76 -9.87 -12.92 -12.07
C GLY A 76 -9.34 -12.42 -10.73
N GLU A 77 -8.36 -11.52 -10.74
CA GLU A 77 -7.76 -10.93 -9.53
C GLU A 77 -8.44 -9.62 -9.15
N TYR A 78 -8.67 -9.44 -7.86
CA TYR A 78 -9.06 -8.16 -7.28
C TYR A 78 -7.82 -7.36 -6.94
N ILE A 79 -7.84 -6.07 -7.27
CA ILE A 79 -6.75 -5.13 -7.02
C ILE A 79 -7.14 -4.27 -5.82
N PHE A 80 -6.36 -4.35 -4.75
CA PHE A 80 -6.51 -3.57 -3.53
C PHE A 80 -5.45 -2.49 -3.46
N TYR A 81 -5.85 -1.25 -3.14
CA TYR A 81 -4.95 -0.17 -2.71
C TYR A 81 -5.28 0.29 -1.30
N ASP A 82 -4.33 0.92 -0.62
CA ASP A 82 -4.65 1.73 0.57
C ASP A 82 -5.54 2.92 0.17
N CYS A 83 -6.76 2.95 0.72
CA CYS A 83 -7.76 3.96 0.44
C CYS A 83 -8.06 4.87 1.64
N SER A 84 -7.17 4.94 2.63
CA SER A 84 -7.24 5.93 3.69
C SER A 84 -7.03 7.34 3.13
N ALA A 85 -7.71 8.35 3.68
CA ALA A 85 -7.73 9.71 3.11
C ALA A 85 -6.32 10.36 2.99
N GLU A 86 -5.43 10.07 3.95
CA GLU A 86 -4.05 10.53 3.95
C GLU A 86 -3.12 9.31 4.09
N SER A 87 -1.85 9.48 3.72
CA SER A 87 -0.90 8.38 3.69
C SER A 87 -0.79 7.72 5.07
N PRO A 88 -0.72 6.37 5.16
CA PRO A 88 -0.92 5.64 6.41
C PRO A 88 0.04 6.12 7.51
N LYS A 89 -0.51 6.53 8.67
CA LYS A 89 0.24 7.26 9.71
C LYS A 89 1.42 6.45 10.24
N ASP A 90 1.22 5.15 10.42
CA ASP A 90 2.21 4.24 11.01
C ASP A 90 3.24 3.76 9.97
N ARG A 91 3.21 4.34 8.77
CA ARG A 91 4.22 4.13 7.72
C ARG A 91 4.98 5.41 7.37
N ARG A 92 4.79 6.49 8.14
CA ARG A 92 5.44 7.79 7.92
C ARG A 92 6.85 7.83 8.46
N ASN A 93 7.60 8.89 8.13
CA ASN A 93 8.98 9.10 8.56
C ASN A 93 9.97 8.04 8.04
N VAL A 94 9.72 7.52 6.84
CA VAL A 94 10.58 6.50 6.23
C VAL A 94 11.27 7.04 4.99
N CYS A 95 12.52 6.62 4.80
CA CYS A 95 13.25 6.83 3.55
C CYS A 95 12.76 5.82 2.50
N TYR A 96 13.22 5.96 1.25
CA TYR A 96 12.70 5.16 0.14
C TYR A 96 13.07 3.68 0.28
N ASP A 97 14.37 3.36 0.36
CA ASP A 97 14.87 1.98 0.39
C ASP A 97 16.05 1.76 1.35
N ARG A 98 16.52 0.51 1.42
CA ARG A 98 17.64 0.08 2.28
C ARG A 98 18.93 0.83 2.01
N GLU A 99 19.29 1.02 0.74
CA GLU A 99 20.51 1.75 0.37
C GLU A 99 20.40 3.24 0.78
N GLY A 100 19.22 3.86 0.62
CA GLY A 100 18.92 5.18 1.14
C GLY A 100 19.08 5.25 2.67
N LEU A 101 18.54 4.27 3.39
CA LEU A 101 18.67 4.15 4.85
C LEU A 101 20.14 4.05 5.30
N GLU A 102 20.92 3.23 4.62
CA GLU A 102 22.32 2.96 4.97
C GLU A 102 23.27 4.12 4.64
N SER A 103 22.95 4.91 3.62
CA SER A 103 23.72 6.09 3.23
C SER A 103 23.71 7.22 4.28
N ARG A 104 22.74 7.23 5.20
CA ARG A 104 22.65 8.18 6.31
C ARG A 104 23.73 7.87 7.35
N LYS A 105 24.44 8.88 7.83
CA LYS A 105 25.34 8.76 8.99
C LYS A 105 24.62 9.07 10.30
N GLU A 106 23.73 10.05 10.26
CA GLU A 106 23.00 10.57 11.42
C GLU A 106 21.50 10.66 11.11
N HIS A 107 20.68 10.60 12.18
CA HIS A 107 19.23 10.62 12.11
C HIS A 107 18.67 9.60 11.09
N LYS A 108 19.01 8.32 11.29
CA LYS A 108 18.43 7.25 10.48
C LYS A 108 16.95 7.11 10.84
N PRO A 109 16.03 7.05 9.88
CA PRO A 109 14.67 6.64 10.19
C PRO A 109 14.66 5.18 10.63
N GLU A 110 13.64 4.78 11.38
CA GLU A 110 13.52 3.40 11.88
C GLU A 110 13.45 2.38 10.73
N ASN A 111 12.83 2.76 9.60
CA ASN A 111 12.61 1.86 8.48
C ASN A 111 12.63 2.59 7.12
N ASN A 112 12.44 1.84 6.04
CA ASN A 112 12.29 2.33 4.67
C ASN A 112 11.03 1.75 4.00
N ALA A 113 10.50 2.48 3.02
CA ALA A 113 9.23 2.15 2.38
C ALA A 113 9.25 0.79 1.65
N ILE A 114 10.33 0.50 0.92
CA ILE A 114 10.45 -0.75 0.14
C ILE A 114 10.46 -1.98 1.05
N ASP A 115 11.27 -1.96 2.12
CA ASP A 115 11.36 -3.10 3.03
C ASP A 115 10.08 -3.29 3.85
N MET A 116 9.43 -2.19 4.27
CA MET A 116 8.12 -2.28 4.93
C MET A 116 7.07 -2.92 4.01
N ALA A 117 7.00 -2.48 2.75
CA ALA A 117 6.09 -3.06 1.77
C ALA A 117 6.38 -4.56 1.53
N ALA A 118 7.66 -4.91 1.35
CA ALA A 118 8.08 -6.30 1.17
C ALA A 118 7.77 -7.19 2.39
N ALA A 119 7.96 -6.67 3.60
CA ALA A 119 7.63 -7.36 4.85
C ALA A 119 6.14 -7.71 4.90
N MET A 120 5.28 -6.76 4.52
CA MET A 120 3.82 -6.92 4.43
C MET A 120 3.36 -7.72 3.21
N GLY A 121 4.25 -8.04 2.26
CA GLY A 121 3.91 -8.79 1.05
C GLY A 121 3.12 -7.97 0.03
N ILE A 122 3.35 -6.66 -0.03
CA ILE A 122 2.69 -5.72 -0.93
C ILE A 122 3.71 -4.93 -1.77
N GLU A 123 3.23 -4.25 -2.80
CA GLU A 123 4.05 -3.30 -3.58
C GLU A 123 3.69 -1.85 -3.27
N LEU A 124 4.63 -0.92 -3.51
CA LEU A 124 4.29 0.50 -3.61
C LEU A 124 3.47 0.75 -4.87
N LEU A 125 2.55 1.71 -4.82
CA LEU A 125 1.88 2.18 -6.03
C LEU A 125 2.90 2.72 -7.03
N THR A 126 2.71 2.45 -8.32
CA THR A 126 3.37 3.21 -9.38
C THR A 126 2.76 4.61 -9.50
N GLU A 127 3.40 5.49 -10.27
CA GLU A 127 2.84 6.81 -10.56
C GLU A 127 1.45 6.69 -11.22
N GLU A 128 1.29 5.77 -12.17
CA GLU A 128 0.03 5.55 -12.87
C GLU A 128 -1.05 5.10 -11.91
N GLN A 129 -0.74 4.12 -11.04
CA GLN A 129 -1.67 3.62 -10.04
C GLN A 129 -2.06 4.71 -9.02
N TYR A 130 -1.12 5.57 -8.65
CA TYR A 130 -1.40 6.71 -7.80
C TYR A 130 -2.35 7.71 -8.48
N ARG A 131 -2.16 8.00 -9.77
CA ARG A 131 -3.08 8.85 -10.55
C ARG A 131 -4.46 8.22 -10.70
N GLU A 132 -4.54 6.91 -10.86
CA GLU A 132 -5.81 6.17 -10.91
C GLU A 132 -6.56 6.24 -9.57
N LEU A 133 -5.84 6.09 -8.44
CA LEU A 133 -6.42 6.22 -7.12
C LEU A 133 -7.16 7.56 -6.96
N GLN A 134 -6.57 8.68 -7.43
CA GLN A 134 -7.19 10.00 -7.32
C GLN A 134 -8.49 10.16 -8.15
N LYS A 135 -8.80 9.24 -9.06
CA LYS A 135 -10.09 9.21 -9.76
C LYS A 135 -11.22 8.66 -8.89
N LEU A 136 -10.88 7.96 -7.80
CA LEU A 136 -11.82 7.32 -6.87
C LEU A 136 -12.15 8.19 -5.65
N GLY A 137 -11.46 9.33 -5.50
CA GLY A 137 -11.55 10.24 -4.37
C GLY A 137 -10.32 11.13 -4.28
N SER A 138 -10.32 12.10 -3.37
CA SER A 138 -9.13 12.91 -3.09
C SER A 138 -8.34 12.28 -1.95
N PHE A 139 -7.09 11.90 -2.22
CA PHE A 139 -6.20 11.24 -1.27
C PHE A 139 -4.88 11.99 -1.17
N ASP A 140 -4.24 11.93 0.00
CA ASP A 140 -2.98 12.64 0.29
C ASP A 140 -3.09 14.14 0.05
N THR A 141 -4.16 14.78 0.53
CA THR A 141 -4.40 16.23 0.41
C THR A 141 -3.57 17.06 1.39
N LYS A 142 -2.97 16.39 2.39
CA LYS A 142 -2.12 16.98 3.44
C LYS A 142 -0.80 16.23 3.60
N THR A 143 -0.73 15.00 3.11
CA THR A 143 0.48 14.17 3.13
C THR A 143 1.07 14.01 1.73
N SER A 144 2.14 13.20 1.65
CA SER A 144 2.70 12.69 0.41
C SER A 144 3.04 11.21 0.56
N SER A 145 3.23 10.52 -0.55
CA SER A 145 3.53 9.09 -0.60
C SER A 145 4.69 8.81 -1.54
N TRP A 146 5.68 8.03 -1.10
CA TRP A 146 6.61 7.37 -2.01
C TRP A 146 5.83 6.53 -3.01
N VAL A 147 6.25 6.60 -4.26
CA VAL A 147 5.74 5.75 -5.35
C VAL A 147 6.91 4.95 -5.92
N LYS A 148 6.60 3.87 -6.63
CA LYS A 148 7.61 2.97 -7.22
C LYS A 148 8.53 3.77 -8.14
N THR A 149 9.77 3.93 -7.72
CA THR A 149 10.75 4.74 -8.45
C THR A 149 11.32 3.96 -9.63
N PRO A 150 11.31 4.53 -10.85
CA PRO A 150 12.01 3.97 -12.01
C PRO A 150 13.48 3.67 -11.73
N SER A 151 13.97 2.53 -12.24
CA SER A 151 15.32 2.05 -11.91
C SER A 151 16.44 2.97 -12.40
N ASP A 152 16.22 3.70 -13.49
CA ASP A 152 17.12 4.70 -14.06
C ASP A 152 17.29 5.92 -13.14
N ILE A 153 16.19 6.44 -12.58
CA ILE A 153 16.23 7.48 -11.54
C ILE A 153 16.95 6.95 -10.29
N ARG A 154 16.61 5.72 -9.88
CA ARG A 154 17.17 5.16 -8.65
C ARG A 154 18.68 4.92 -8.72
N LYS A 155 19.20 4.51 -9.89
CA LYS A 155 20.65 4.37 -10.13
C LYS A 155 21.42 5.67 -9.94
N LEU A 156 20.76 6.82 -10.08
CA LEU A 156 21.34 8.14 -9.88
C LEU A 156 21.16 8.65 -8.42
N GLY A 157 20.64 7.81 -7.52
CA GLY A 157 20.42 8.12 -6.10
C GLY A 157 19.07 8.79 -5.79
N GLY A 158 18.23 9.00 -6.81
CA GLY A 158 16.91 9.63 -6.67
C GLY A 158 15.80 8.65 -6.26
N ALA A 159 14.74 9.20 -5.68
CA ALA A 159 13.46 8.53 -5.46
C ALA A 159 12.31 9.51 -5.71
N ILE A 160 11.20 9.01 -6.25
CA ILE A 160 10.02 9.82 -6.57
C ILE A 160 8.88 9.60 -5.57
N PHE A 161 8.13 10.68 -5.33
CA PHE A 161 6.96 10.68 -4.46
C PHE A 161 5.89 11.59 -5.05
N ALA A 162 4.65 11.40 -4.62
CA ALA A 162 3.51 12.17 -5.10
C ALA A 162 2.64 12.71 -3.96
N ASP A 163 1.94 13.80 -4.26
CA ASP A 163 0.81 14.31 -3.46
C ASP A 163 -0.33 14.79 -4.37
N TYR A 164 -1.48 15.10 -3.76
CA TYR A 164 -2.62 15.66 -4.47
C TYR A 164 -2.95 17.06 -3.95
N ARG A 165 -2.78 18.08 -4.79
CA ARG A 165 -3.04 19.48 -4.45
C ARG A 165 -3.79 20.14 -5.59
N TYR A 166 -4.69 21.05 -5.26
CA TYR A 166 -5.40 21.85 -6.27
C TYR A 166 -6.08 21.00 -7.37
N GLY A 167 -6.62 19.84 -7.02
CA GLY A 167 -7.24 18.93 -8.00
C GLY A 167 -6.27 18.20 -8.93
N ASN A 168 -4.97 18.21 -8.63
CA ASN A 168 -3.91 17.67 -9.50
C ASN A 168 -2.94 16.79 -8.72
N VAL A 169 -2.43 15.75 -9.39
CA VAL A 169 -1.31 14.94 -8.90
C VAL A 169 -0.01 15.63 -9.26
N PHE A 170 0.78 15.96 -8.25
CA PHE A 170 2.15 16.41 -8.43
C PHE A 170 3.11 15.28 -8.10
N VAL A 171 4.12 15.11 -8.96
CA VAL A 171 5.18 14.12 -8.78
C VAL A 171 6.48 14.88 -8.65
N TYR A 172 7.23 14.54 -7.62
CA TYR A 172 8.46 15.20 -7.24
C TYR A 172 9.56 14.17 -7.06
N HIS A 173 10.79 14.65 -6.88
CA HIS A 173 11.92 13.81 -6.54
C HIS A 173 12.62 14.30 -5.27
N ASN A 174 13.31 13.39 -4.60
CA ASN A 174 14.28 13.64 -3.54
C ASN A 174 15.41 12.61 -3.66
N GLY A 175 16.44 12.73 -2.84
CA GLY A 175 17.34 11.60 -2.62
C GLY A 175 16.60 10.44 -1.93
N ALA A 176 16.97 9.20 -2.23
CA ALA A 176 16.35 8.00 -1.64
C ALA A 176 16.44 7.96 -0.09
N GLN A 177 17.41 8.66 0.49
CA GLN A 177 17.65 8.79 1.93
C GLN A 177 16.82 9.85 2.66
N SER A 178 16.13 10.71 1.90
CA SER A 178 15.26 11.74 2.47
C SER A 178 14.05 11.09 3.15
N TYR A 179 13.56 11.68 4.24
CA TYR A 179 12.30 11.26 4.87
C TYR A 179 11.65 12.47 5.56
N TYR A 180 10.32 12.45 5.66
CA TYR A 180 9.53 13.56 6.20
C TYR A 180 8.37 13.03 7.02
N GLY A 181 7.96 13.76 8.06
CA GLY A 181 6.90 13.33 8.98
C GLY A 181 5.50 13.20 8.39
N PHE A 182 5.28 13.80 7.21
CA PHE A 182 4.04 13.69 6.45
C PHE A 182 4.22 12.83 5.18
N ARG A 183 5.33 12.09 5.04
CA ARG A 183 5.57 11.18 3.92
C ARG A 183 5.57 9.73 4.39
N ALA A 184 4.75 8.91 3.74
CA ALA A 184 4.70 7.46 3.89
C ALA A 184 4.76 6.81 2.50
N PHE A 185 4.03 5.72 2.30
CA PHE A 185 3.77 5.10 1.01
C PHE A 185 2.38 4.45 1.02
N ARG A 186 1.79 4.32 -0.17
CA ARG A 186 0.57 3.55 -0.38
C ARG A 186 0.91 2.21 -1.01
N GLY A 187 0.17 1.20 -0.58
CA GLY A 187 0.30 -0.19 -0.89
C GLY A 187 -0.64 -0.66 -1.99
N SER A 188 -0.18 -1.61 -2.79
CA SER A 188 -0.96 -2.36 -3.78
C SER A 188 -0.83 -3.86 -3.53
N LEU A 189 -1.96 -4.56 -3.60
CA LEU A 189 -2.03 -6.01 -3.50
C LEU A 189 -3.03 -6.57 -4.52
N ARG A 190 -2.62 -7.60 -5.25
CA ARG A 190 -3.50 -8.43 -6.10
C ARG A 190 -3.87 -9.72 -5.36
N VAL A 191 -5.15 -10.08 -5.41
CA VAL A 191 -5.74 -11.26 -4.74
C VAL A 191 -6.61 -12.08 -5.69
#